data_AF-A0A074KWF6-F1
#
_entry.id   AF-A0A074KWF6-F1
#
_cell.length_a   1.000
_cell.length_b   1.000
_cell.length_c   1.000
_cell.angle_alpha   90.00
_cell.angle_beta   90.00
_cell.angle_gamma   90.00
#
_symmetry.space_group_name_H-M   'P 1'
#
loop_
_entity.id
_entity.type
_entity.pdbx_description
1 polymer ?
#
loop_
_entity_poly.entity_id
_entity_poly.type
_entity_poly.pdbx_seq_one_letter_code
_entity_poly.pdbx_strand_id
1 'polypeptide(L)'
;MKPKAHKNSVIISLMLISFFSYSVPVSAQNKIKLTSNHSDAVFSKMEDGDRGKNTPLGIGEISLKLEKNSDNKIIVAKAGYEPVVLEFPKTEKYEKEMKVLLVNRMVEVESNYDDAVFLNGEEILGRGKSSVIIPEGQMAEITVNKTGYVSKKTTYYNVSDKELPPVKEIFELKDRYVQLDIQPQADAYLINGKEMAEGTTGIVVPYGECVELKVIKKGYADVVQKFCNQDSGENIPPIIYGVKLEDRVVRLESLPADASIQVNGNSLAFGQYDLLLPKGTCFKVEVVKEGYISFVRTYCNQDTSSEDIPVVENVKLMDDEAYRVSIYSDKINHRIPIKVRKSLSNSEAWKILISIITKEYDVLETIDFNAGYLITAWRYDAFNNGGKTIRSRIIITNSGSLNESNYSVKFVSQTADGDVSHLEEAHFTDWDRIIRKYYELLEDMEIRLQ
;
A
#
# COMPACT_ATOMS: atom_id res chain seq x y z
N MET A 1 -28.49 75.11 -40.40
CA MET A 1 -29.27 76.31 -40.75
C MET A 1 -30.34 76.55 -39.69
N LYS A 2 -30.23 77.64 -38.93
CA LYS A 2 -31.39 78.28 -38.28
C LYS A 2 -32.23 78.97 -39.35
N PRO A 3 -33.55 79.07 -39.13
CA PRO A 3 -34.18 80.37 -38.80
C PRO A 3 -35.30 80.18 -37.72
N LYS A 4 -35.47 80.91 -36.61
CA LYS A 4 -35.75 82.36 -36.35
C LYS A 4 -36.63 83.02 -37.42
N ALA A 5 -37.73 83.71 -37.18
CA ALA A 5 -38.51 84.15 -36.03
C ALA A 5 -39.74 84.94 -36.59
N HIS A 6 -40.60 85.46 -35.70
CA HIS A 6 -41.60 86.55 -35.88
C HIS A 6 -43.02 86.15 -36.35
N LYS A 7 -44.13 86.74 -35.88
CA LYS A 7 -44.37 87.96 -35.07
C LYS A 7 -45.82 87.98 -34.50
N ASN A 8 -45.94 88.55 -33.29
CA ASN A 8 -47.02 89.25 -32.57
C ASN A 8 -48.33 89.65 -33.29
N SER A 9 -49.48 89.62 -32.57
CA SER A 9 -50.22 90.78 -31.99
C SER A 9 -51.67 90.38 -31.56
N VAL A 10 -52.00 90.29 -30.26
CA VAL A 10 -52.75 91.24 -29.37
C VAL A 10 -54.21 91.55 -29.75
N ILE A 11 -55.19 91.11 -28.91
CA ILE A 11 -56.47 91.79 -28.50
C ILE A 11 -56.92 91.17 -27.14
N ILE A 12 -56.74 91.84 -25.97
CA ILE A 12 -57.69 92.61 -25.11
C ILE A 12 -58.69 91.79 -24.26
N SER A 13 -58.44 91.82 -22.93
CA SER A 13 -59.34 92.06 -21.76
C SER A 13 -60.55 91.15 -21.46
N LEU A 14 -60.57 90.49 -20.29
CA LEU A 14 -61.22 90.95 -19.03
C LEU A 14 -61.09 89.87 -17.92
N MET A 15 -60.97 90.30 -16.66
CA MET A 15 -60.85 89.50 -15.42
C MET A 15 -61.92 88.42 -15.21
N LEU A 16 -61.54 87.28 -14.60
CA LEU A 16 -62.10 86.86 -13.29
C LEU A 16 -61.30 85.71 -12.66
N ILE A 17 -61.10 85.85 -11.34
CA ILE A 17 -60.40 84.94 -10.42
C ILE A 17 -61.29 83.71 -10.15
N SER A 18 -60.75 82.50 -10.29
CA SER A 18 -61.19 81.37 -9.44
C SER A 18 -60.05 80.36 -9.24
N PHE A 19 -59.69 80.17 -7.98
CA PHE A 19 -58.89 79.08 -7.44
C PHE A 19 -59.32 77.71 -8.01
N PHE A 20 -58.38 76.92 -8.51
CA PHE A 20 -58.48 75.46 -8.54
C PHE A 20 -57.13 74.84 -8.19
N SER A 21 -56.84 74.82 -6.90
CA SER A 21 -55.94 73.84 -6.28
C SER A 21 -56.71 72.51 -6.18
N TYR A 22 -56.56 71.64 -7.18
CA TYR A 22 -56.84 70.21 -7.01
C TYR A 22 -55.57 69.53 -6.50
N SER A 23 -55.28 69.69 -5.21
CA SER A 23 -54.52 68.69 -4.47
C SER A 23 -55.53 67.65 -3.97
N VAL A 24 -55.49 66.46 -4.58
CA VAL A 24 -56.23 65.32 -4.04
C VAL A 24 -55.68 65.05 -2.63
N PRO A 25 -56.50 65.05 -1.57
CA PRO A 25 -56.01 64.61 -0.28
C PRO A 25 -55.76 63.10 -0.37
N VAL A 26 -54.49 62.71 -0.40
CA VAL A 26 -54.09 61.33 -0.07
C VAL A 26 -54.56 61.11 1.37
N SER A 27 -55.65 60.37 1.55
CA SER A 27 -56.09 59.93 2.86
C SER A 27 -55.01 58.99 3.39
N ALA A 28 -54.12 59.53 4.23
CA ALA A 28 -53.04 58.77 4.84
C ALA A 28 -53.65 57.70 5.75
N GLN A 29 -53.56 56.44 5.33
CA GLN A 29 -53.93 55.31 6.16
C GLN A 29 -53.01 55.30 7.38
N ASN A 30 -53.58 55.43 8.57
CA ASN A 30 -52.80 55.54 9.80
C ASN A 30 -52.62 54.20 10.53
N LYS A 31 -53.37 53.16 10.13
CA LYS A 31 -53.34 51.83 10.74
C LYS A 31 -53.53 50.72 9.70
N ILE A 32 -52.83 49.62 9.88
CA ILE A 32 -52.96 48.37 9.11
C ILE A 32 -53.13 47.22 10.10
N LYS A 33 -54.04 46.29 9.80
CA LYS A 33 -54.21 45.03 10.54
C LYS A 33 -53.37 43.95 9.86
N LEU A 34 -52.46 43.32 10.59
CA LEU A 34 -51.64 42.21 10.09
C LEU A 34 -52.06 40.93 10.81
N THR A 35 -52.31 39.86 10.07
CA THR A 35 -52.63 38.52 10.58
C THR A 35 -51.63 37.51 10.02
N SER A 36 -51.33 36.42 10.73
CA SER A 36 -50.52 35.33 10.20
C SER A 36 -51.37 34.11 9.84
N ASN A 37 -50.88 33.26 8.94
CA ASN A 37 -51.42 31.90 8.76
C ASN A 37 -51.22 31.00 9.99
N HIS A 38 -50.39 31.41 10.96
CA HIS A 38 -50.19 30.70 12.22
C HIS A 38 -50.58 31.58 13.41
N SER A 39 -51.47 31.08 14.28
CA SER A 39 -52.00 31.84 15.42
C SER A 39 -50.96 32.15 16.50
N ASP A 40 -49.83 31.44 16.50
CA ASP A 40 -48.73 31.58 17.45
C ASP A 40 -47.50 32.30 16.85
N ALA A 41 -47.60 32.85 15.63
CA ALA A 41 -46.53 33.66 15.05
C ALA A 41 -46.36 34.99 15.82
N VAL A 42 -45.13 35.35 16.14
CA VAL A 42 -44.79 36.57 16.89
C VAL A 42 -44.50 37.70 15.93
N PHE A 43 -45.18 38.82 16.09
CA PHE A 43 -44.93 40.07 15.38
C PHE A 43 -44.06 40.98 16.24
N SER A 44 -42.95 41.47 15.70
CA SER A 44 -42.08 42.44 16.40
C SER A 44 -41.71 43.61 15.49
N LYS A 45 -41.64 44.82 16.08
CA LYS A 45 -41.10 46.01 15.42
C LYS A 45 -39.58 45.93 15.44
N MET A 46 -38.94 46.09 14.28
CA MET A 46 -37.51 46.30 14.18
C MET A 46 -37.23 47.80 14.36
N GLU A 47 -36.31 48.17 15.25
CA GLU A 47 -35.92 49.58 15.43
C GLU A 47 -35.17 50.09 14.19
N ASP A 48 -35.43 51.34 13.80
CA ASP A 48 -34.71 52.03 12.70
C ASP A 48 -33.29 52.38 13.19
N GLY A 49 -32.41 51.38 13.14
CA GLY A 49 -31.02 51.44 13.59
C GLY A 49 -30.48 50.03 13.82
N ASP A 50 -29.25 49.78 13.40
CA ASP A 50 -28.61 48.46 13.24
C ASP A 50 -28.30 47.69 14.55
N ARG A 51 -29.10 47.90 15.62
CA ARG A 51 -28.88 47.31 16.95
C ARG A 51 -29.65 46.01 17.20
N GLY A 52 -30.29 45.42 16.19
CA GLY A 52 -30.92 44.09 16.27
C GLY A 52 -31.97 43.92 17.38
N LYS A 53 -32.47 45.02 17.96
CA LYS A 53 -33.42 44.99 19.06
C LYS A 53 -34.84 44.99 18.51
N ASN A 54 -35.51 43.86 18.68
CA ASN A 54 -36.90 43.67 18.26
C ASN A 54 -37.83 43.92 19.44
N THR A 55 -38.81 44.80 19.27
CA THR A 55 -39.85 45.04 20.29
C THR A 55 -41.09 44.23 19.94
N PRO A 56 -41.55 43.30 20.80
CA PRO A 56 -42.73 42.50 20.51
C PRO A 56 -43.99 43.39 20.43
N LEU A 57 -44.80 43.17 19.39
CA LEU A 57 -46.04 43.89 19.13
C LEU A 57 -47.28 43.05 19.42
N GLY A 58 -47.20 41.73 19.24
CA GLY A 58 -48.30 40.79 19.48
C GLY A 58 -48.06 39.41 18.87
N ILE A 59 -49.06 38.53 19.00
CA ILE A 59 -49.00 37.13 18.57
C ILE A 59 -50.24 36.84 17.71
N GLY A 60 -50.05 36.19 16.55
CA GLY A 60 -51.10 35.81 15.60
C GLY A 60 -51.67 36.98 14.79
N GLU A 61 -51.94 38.11 15.45
CA GLU A 61 -52.49 39.33 14.84
C GLU A 61 -51.98 40.59 15.55
N ILE A 62 -51.74 41.67 14.80
CA ILE A 62 -51.49 43.01 15.33
C ILE A 62 -52.25 44.11 14.56
N SER A 63 -52.47 45.25 15.22
CA SER A 63 -52.86 46.51 14.58
C SER A 63 -51.68 47.48 14.58
N LEU A 64 -50.98 47.56 13.45
CA LEU A 64 -49.81 48.43 13.28
C LEU A 64 -50.24 49.87 12.99
N LYS A 65 -49.77 50.83 13.80
CA LYS A 65 -49.91 52.26 13.52
C LYS A 65 -48.70 52.76 12.74
N LEU A 66 -48.92 53.36 11.57
CA LEU A 66 -47.82 53.87 10.74
C LEU A 66 -47.28 55.20 11.27
N GLU A 67 -46.02 55.18 11.68
CA GLU A 67 -45.28 56.34 12.13
C GLU A 67 -44.80 57.18 10.94
N LYS A 68 -44.74 58.50 11.13
CA LYS A 68 -44.18 59.40 10.11
C LYS A 68 -42.66 59.28 10.18
N ASN A 69 -42.00 59.28 9.02
CA ASN A 69 -40.54 59.22 8.89
C ASN A 69 -39.90 57.93 9.47
N SER A 70 -40.63 56.81 9.38
CA SER A 70 -40.13 55.46 9.70
C SER A 70 -40.53 54.52 8.56
N ASP A 71 -39.69 53.50 8.31
CA ASP A 71 -39.98 52.42 7.38
C ASP A 71 -41.01 51.43 7.96
N ASN A 72 -41.32 51.54 9.25
CA ASN A 72 -42.26 50.68 9.98
C ASN A 72 -41.95 49.18 9.77
N LYS A 73 -40.66 48.81 9.87
CA LYS A 73 -40.21 47.44 9.62
C LYS A 73 -40.70 46.46 10.68
N ILE A 74 -41.38 45.41 10.25
CA ILE A 74 -41.91 44.35 11.11
C ILE A 74 -41.27 43.03 10.73
N ILE A 75 -40.83 42.26 11.73
CA ILE A 75 -40.47 40.85 11.57
C ILE A 75 -41.58 39.97 12.13
N VAL A 76 -41.98 38.97 11.36
CA VAL A 76 -42.94 37.95 11.76
C VAL A 76 -42.22 36.62 11.84
N ALA A 77 -42.15 36.03 13.04
CA ALA A 77 -41.36 34.84 13.30
C ALA A 77 -42.18 33.74 13.99
N LYS A 78 -41.92 32.49 13.63
CA LYS A 78 -42.44 31.30 14.29
C LYS A 78 -41.35 30.23 14.28
N ALA A 79 -41.18 29.51 15.39
CA ALA A 79 -40.22 28.41 15.46
C ALA A 79 -40.48 27.38 14.33
N GLY A 80 -39.43 26.99 13.63
CA GLY A 80 -39.50 26.06 12.49
C GLY A 80 -39.93 26.68 11.16
N TYR A 81 -40.06 28.01 11.09
CA TYR A 81 -40.37 28.75 9.86
C TYR A 81 -39.35 29.87 9.62
N GLU A 82 -39.09 30.17 8.35
CA GLU A 82 -38.28 31.32 7.96
C GLU A 82 -39.00 32.62 8.39
N PRO A 83 -38.35 33.52 9.14
CA PRO A 83 -38.94 34.81 9.50
C PRO A 83 -39.17 35.68 8.26
N VAL A 84 -40.33 36.34 8.20
CA VAL A 84 -40.66 37.27 7.12
C VAL A 84 -40.51 38.71 7.63
N VAL A 85 -39.67 39.49 6.94
CA VAL A 85 -39.50 40.93 7.21
C VAL A 85 -40.33 41.73 6.20
N LEU A 86 -41.15 42.64 6.72
CA LEU A 86 -42.05 43.49 5.95
C LEU A 86 -41.79 44.96 6.28
N GLU A 87 -41.84 45.82 5.26
CA GLU A 87 -41.69 47.27 5.41
C GLU A 87 -42.98 47.96 4.99
N PHE A 88 -43.39 48.98 5.76
CA PHE A 88 -44.62 49.71 5.54
C PHE A 88 -44.36 51.23 5.56
N PRO A 89 -43.59 51.79 4.61
CA PRO A 89 -43.42 53.24 4.49
C PRO A 89 -44.75 53.95 4.36
N LYS A 90 -44.96 55.00 5.17
CA LYS A 90 -46.22 55.76 5.25
C LYS A 90 -46.59 56.51 3.96
N THR A 91 -45.65 56.65 3.04
CA THR A 91 -45.84 57.27 1.73
C THR A 91 -46.68 56.43 0.78
N GLU A 92 -46.88 55.15 1.07
CA GLU A 92 -47.62 54.21 0.23
C GLU A 92 -49.00 53.87 0.82
N LYS A 93 -49.88 53.32 -0.03
CA LYS A 93 -51.23 52.89 0.35
C LYS A 93 -51.27 51.37 0.41
N TYR A 94 -51.79 50.83 1.51
CA TYR A 94 -51.84 49.39 1.76
C TYR A 94 -53.28 48.92 1.88
N GLU A 95 -53.49 47.60 1.89
CA GLU A 95 -54.77 47.04 2.29
C GLU A 95 -54.99 47.29 3.80
N LYS A 96 -56.26 47.39 4.22
CA LYS A 96 -56.58 47.58 5.65
C LYS A 96 -56.25 46.36 6.49
N GLU A 97 -56.35 45.18 5.89
CA GLU A 97 -56.06 43.89 6.48
C GLU A 97 -55.14 43.14 5.54
N MET A 98 -54.02 42.64 6.05
CA MET A 98 -53.07 41.85 5.28
C MET A 98 -52.76 40.56 6.03
N LYS A 99 -52.51 39.49 5.26
CA LYS A 99 -52.12 38.19 5.78
C LYS A 99 -50.65 37.92 5.46
N VAL A 100 -49.86 37.61 6.47
CA VAL A 100 -48.46 37.22 6.37
C VAL A 100 -48.38 35.70 6.33
N LEU A 101 -47.76 35.17 5.28
CA LEU A 101 -47.62 33.73 5.06
C LEU A 101 -46.22 33.28 5.48
N LEU A 102 -46.14 32.44 6.51
CA LEU A 102 -44.95 31.67 6.84
C LEU A 102 -45.09 30.30 6.17
N VAL A 103 -44.39 30.10 5.06
CA VAL A 103 -44.49 28.91 4.18
C VAL A 103 -43.19 28.13 4.09
N ASN A 104 -42.05 28.83 4.11
CA ASN A 104 -40.73 28.19 4.12
C ASN A 104 -40.42 27.68 5.52
N ARG A 105 -39.92 26.44 5.59
CA ARG A 105 -39.44 25.85 6.83
C ARG A 105 -38.01 26.29 7.09
N MET A 106 -37.64 26.41 8.36
CA MET A 106 -36.29 26.73 8.78
C MET A 106 -35.84 25.75 9.86
N VAL A 107 -34.65 25.20 9.69
CA VAL A 107 -33.99 24.33 10.69
C VAL A 107 -32.71 25.03 11.16
N GLU A 108 -32.57 25.22 12.46
CA GLU A 108 -31.29 25.59 13.06
C GLU A 108 -30.40 24.35 13.15
N VAL A 109 -29.26 24.36 12.48
CA VAL A 109 -28.31 23.26 12.52
C VAL A 109 -27.07 23.67 13.29
N GLU A 110 -26.59 22.79 14.16
CA GLU A 110 -25.39 23.01 14.98
C GLU A 110 -24.52 21.74 14.98
N SER A 111 -23.22 21.89 15.11
CA SER A 111 -22.26 20.79 15.22
C SER A 111 -21.54 20.85 16.56
N ASN A 112 -21.08 19.70 17.04
CA ASN A 112 -20.18 19.64 18.19
C ASN A 112 -18.78 20.21 17.90
N TYR A 113 -18.50 20.62 16.66
CA TYR A 113 -17.29 21.35 16.26
C TYR A 113 -17.65 22.68 15.60
N ASP A 114 -17.02 23.75 16.05
CA ASP A 114 -17.23 25.12 15.56
C ASP A 114 -16.71 25.36 14.14
N ASP A 115 -15.74 24.56 13.69
CA ASP A 115 -15.15 24.61 12.35
C ASP A 115 -15.77 23.59 11.36
N ALA A 116 -16.77 22.80 11.79
CA ALA A 116 -17.51 21.92 10.88
C ALA A 116 -18.31 22.75 9.85
N VAL A 117 -18.27 22.35 8.59
CA VAL A 117 -18.90 23.06 7.47
C VAL A 117 -20.24 22.41 7.14
N PHE A 118 -21.29 23.22 7.07
CA PHE A 118 -22.60 22.79 6.58
C PHE A 118 -22.72 23.11 5.08
N LEU A 119 -23.12 22.11 4.30
CA LEU A 119 -23.32 22.20 2.85
C LEU A 119 -24.76 21.84 2.49
N ASN A 120 -25.33 22.53 1.49
CA ASN A 120 -26.52 22.07 0.77
C ASN A 120 -26.13 21.80 -0.69
N GLY A 121 -25.97 20.53 -1.06
CA GLY A 121 -25.23 20.20 -2.28
C GLY A 121 -23.79 20.71 -2.22
N GLU A 122 -23.43 21.63 -3.12
CA GLU A 122 -22.09 22.27 -3.17
C GLU A 122 -22.03 23.63 -2.43
N GLU A 123 -23.17 24.18 -2.04
CA GLU A 123 -23.26 25.50 -1.42
C GLU A 123 -22.89 25.45 0.07
N ILE A 124 -21.98 26.32 0.50
CA ILE A 124 -21.62 26.48 1.92
C ILE A 124 -22.67 27.33 2.63
N LEU A 125 -23.37 26.73 3.58
CA LEU A 125 -24.37 27.42 4.40
C LEU A 125 -23.75 28.12 5.62
N GLY A 126 -22.63 27.60 6.14
CA GLY A 126 -22.01 28.15 7.35
C GLY A 126 -21.04 27.20 8.03
N ARG A 127 -20.50 27.62 9.18
CA ARG A 127 -19.57 26.85 10.01
C ARG A 127 -20.01 26.80 11.47
N GLY A 128 -19.94 25.62 12.07
CA GLY A 128 -20.31 25.35 13.47
C GLY A 128 -21.82 25.39 13.72
N LYS A 129 -22.50 26.42 13.21
CA LYS A 129 -23.94 26.58 13.22
C LYS A 129 -24.42 27.30 11.96
N SER A 130 -25.63 26.99 11.49
CA SER A 130 -26.28 27.68 10.39
C SER A 130 -27.81 27.54 10.46
N SER A 131 -28.51 28.20 9.53
CA SER A 131 -29.96 28.07 9.33
C SER A 131 -30.21 27.51 7.94
N VAL A 132 -30.97 26.41 7.86
CA VAL A 132 -31.35 25.77 6.61
C VAL A 132 -32.76 26.19 6.27
N ILE A 133 -32.94 26.88 5.13
CA ILE A 133 -34.25 27.29 4.63
C ILE A 133 -34.72 26.27 3.60
N ILE A 134 -35.94 25.77 3.77
CA ILE A 134 -36.55 24.75 2.92
C ILE A 134 -37.84 25.35 2.34
N PRO A 135 -37.82 25.78 1.07
CA PRO A 135 -39.00 26.38 0.45
C PRO A 135 -40.20 25.44 0.43
N GLU A 136 -41.41 25.99 0.42
CA GLU A 136 -42.64 25.21 0.32
C GLU A 136 -42.62 24.29 -0.92
N GLY A 137 -42.94 23.01 -0.71
CA GLY A 137 -42.93 22.00 -1.75
C GLY A 137 -41.54 21.42 -2.09
N GLN A 138 -40.47 21.83 -1.40
CA GLN A 138 -39.09 21.43 -1.70
C GLN A 138 -38.44 20.58 -0.59
N MET A 139 -37.20 20.16 -0.85
CA MET A 139 -36.32 19.49 0.10
C MET A 139 -34.96 20.17 0.12
N ALA A 140 -34.24 20.04 1.24
CA ALA A 140 -32.84 20.45 1.38
C ALA A 140 -32.00 19.25 1.82
N GLU A 141 -30.84 19.06 1.20
CA GLU A 141 -29.96 17.93 1.49
C GLU A 141 -28.68 18.44 2.13
N ILE A 142 -28.59 18.25 3.44
CA ILE A 142 -27.56 18.84 4.27
C ILE A 142 -26.45 17.84 4.52
N THR A 143 -25.23 18.24 4.19
CA THR A 143 -24.01 17.50 4.51
C THR A 143 -23.19 18.30 5.51
N VAL A 144 -22.79 17.65 6.60
CA VAL A 144 -21.93 18.22 7.63
C VAL A 144 -20.54 17.61 7.52
N ASN A 145 -19.57 18.44 7.18
CA ASN A 145 -18.20 18.04 6.90
C ASN A 145 -17.23 18.59 7.94
N LYS A 146 -16.34 17.74 8.43
CA LYS A 146 -15.22 18.14 9.27
C LYS A 146 -14.01 17.28 8.92
N THR A 147 -12.89 17.92 8.61
CA THR A 147 -11.64 17.23 8.30
C THR A 147 -11.26 16.27 9.43
N GLY A 148 -11.00 15.00 9.09
CA GLY A 148 -10.67 13.94 10.02
C GLY A 148 -11.86 13.17 10.60
N TYR A 149 -13.10 13.52 10.22
CA TYR A 149 -14.33 12.84 10.65
C TYR A 149 -15.14 12.36 9.46
N VAL A 150 -15.96 11.33 9.69
CA VAL A 150 -16.95 10.89 8.70
C VAL A 150 -18.04 11.95 8.59
N SER A 151 -18.30 12.38 7.36
CA SER A 151 -19.38 13.32 7.06
C SER A 151 -20.75 12.73 7.36
N LYS A 152 -21.66 13.54 7.91
CA LYS A 152 -23.07 13.17 8.08
C LYS A 152 -23.91 13.84 7.02
N LYS A 153 -24.91 13.11 6.52
CA LYS A 153 -25.84 13.59 5.49
C LYS A 153 -27.28 13.37 5.95
N THR A 154 -28.13 14.38 5.78
CA THR A 154 -29.53 14.36 6.19
C THR A 154 -30.38 15.16 5.21
N THR A 155 -31.61 14.73 4.98
CA THR A 155 -32.53 15.40 4.06
C THR A 155 -33.75 15.90 4.83
N TYR A 156 -34.02 17.19 4.70
CA TYR A 156 -35.22 17.82 5.25
C TYR A 156 -36.24 18.06 4.15
N TYR A 157 -37.52 17.92 4.49
CA TYR A 157 -38.63 18.02 3.55
C TYR A 157 -39.62 19.10 4.00
N ASN A 158 -40.13 19.90 3.06
CA ASN A 158 -41.26 20.80 3.29
C ASN A 158 -42.40 20.47 2.32
N VAL A 159 -42.84 19.21 2.35
CA VAL A 159 -43.96 18.68 1.55
C VAL A 159 -44.99 18.04 2.50
N SER A 160 -46.26 18.07 2.10
CA SER A 160 -47.39 17.72 2.98
C SER A 160 -47.50 16.24 3.35
N ASP A 161 -46.82 15.36 2.62
CA ASP A 161 -46.83 13.90 2.79
C ASP A 161 -45.57 13.35 3.46
N LYS A 162 -44.67 14.23 3.94
CA LYS A 162 -43.43 13.87 4.64
C LYS A 162 -43.42 14.38 6.07
N GLU A 163 -42.54 13.78 6.87
CA GLU A 163 -42.27 14.26 8.22
C GLU A 163 -41.75 15.70 8.18
N LEU A 164 -42.28 16.52 9.08
CA LEU A 164 -41.87 17.91 9.21
C LEU A 164 -40.46 18.00 9.79
N PRO A 165 -39.64 18.95 9.32
CA PRO A 165 -38.29 19.06 9.80
C PRO A 165 -38.28 19.59 11.24
N PRO A 166 -37.28 19.22 12.05
CA PRO A 166 -37.16 19.73 13.41
C PRO A 166 -36.88 21.24 13.41
N VAL A 167 -37.17 21.92 14.52
CA VAL A 167 -36.80 23.34 14.68
C VAL A 167 -35.28 23.49 14.78
N LYS A 168 -34.63 22.54 15.46
CA LYS A 168 -33.19 22.51 15.69
C LYS A 168 -32.66 21.09 15.61
N GLU A 169 -31.50 20.90 14.99
CA GLU A 169 -30.78 19.63 14.94
C GLU A 169 -29.30 19.83 15.31
N ILE A 170 -28.77 18.92 16.13
CA ILE A 170 -27.36 18.93 16.55
C ILE A 170 -26.67 17.70 15.95
N PHE A 171 -25.65 17.95 15.13
CA PHE A 171 -24.83 16.95 14.48
C PHE A 171 -23.61 16.62 15.34
N GLU A 172 -23.57 15.41 15.88
CA GLU A 172 -22.37 14.90 16.55
C GLU A 172 -21.51 14.11 15.56
N LEU A 173 -20.32 14.61 15.23
CA LEU A 173 -19.34 13.86 14.44
C LEU A 173 -18.39 13.12 15.39
N LYS A 174 -18.52 11.79 15.46
CA LYS A 174 -17.75 10.94 16.39
C LYS A 174 -16.80 10.00 15.64
N ASP A 175 -17.23 9.46 14.52
CA ASP A 175 -16.44 8.53 13.73
C ASP A 175 -15.33 9.27 12.98
N ARG A 176 -14.12 8.71 13.03
CA ARG A 176 -12.94 9.30 12.39
C ARG A 176 -12.79 8.77 10.98
N TYR A 177 -12.29 9.63 10.10
CA TYR A 177 -11.87 9.26 8.76
C TYR A 177 -10.37 9.50 8.64
N VAL A 178 -9.64 8.44 8.31
CA VAL A 178 -8.19 8.48 8.09
C VAL A 178 -7.94 8.30 6.60
N GLN A 179 -7.41 9.34 5.95
CA GLN A 179 -6.95 9.24 4.57
C GLN A 179 -5.63 8.47 4.51
N LEU A 180 -5.47 7.60 3.54
CA LEU A 180 -4.26 6.82 3.33
C LEU A 180 -3.41 7.45 2.22
N ASP A 181 -2.11 7.60 2.47
CA ASP A 181 -1.10 7.99 1.49
C ASP A 181 -0.06 6.87 1.41
N ILE A 182 -0.14 6.03 0.37
CA ILE A 182 0.58 4.76 0.32
C ILE A 182 1.53 4.76 -0.87
N GLN A 183 2.81 4.56 -0.59
CA GLN A 183 3.88 4.64 -1.57
C GLN A 183 4.81 3.43 -1.47
N PRO A 184 4.99 2.68 -2.57
CA PRO A 184 4.16 2.66 -3.80
C PRO A 184 2.70 2.25 -3.54
N GLN A 185 1.81 2.51 -4.52
CA GLN A 185 0.41 2.11 -4.46
C GLN A 185 0.28 0.61 -4.18
N ALA A 186 -0.52 0.23 -3.18
CA ALA A 186 -0.68 -1.17 -2.79
C ALA A 186 -1.57 -1.94 -3.78
N ASP A 187 -1.44 -3.26 -3.75
CA ASP A 187 -2.24 -4.15 -4.57
C ASP A 187 -3.55 -4.52 -3.87
N ALA A 188 -3.55 -4.57 -2.53
CA ALA A 188 -4.75 -4.80 -1.72
C ALA A 188 -4.65 -4.15 -0.33
N TYR A 189 -5.82 -3.90 0.27
CA TYR A 189 -5.97 -3.43 1.64
C TYR A 189 -6.98 -4.29 2.37
N LEU A 190 -6.67 -4.69 3.59
CA LEU A 190 -7.62 -5.37 4.47
C LEU A 190 -7.93 -4.49 5.67
N ILE A 191 -9.21 -4.34 5.96
CA ILE A 191 -9.71 -3.66 7.15
C ILE A 191 -10.37 -4.73 8.03
N ASN A 192 -9.80 -4.96 9.21
CA ASN A 192 -10.23 -6.04 10.11
C ASN A 192 -10.30 -7.41 9.39
N GLY A 193 -9.33 -7.68 8.51
CA GLY A 193 -9.25 -8.92 7.73
C GLY A 193 -10.18 -8.99 6.51
N LYS A 194 -10.99 -7.97 6.24
CA LYS A 194 -11.84 -7.89 5.04
C LYS A 194 -11.16 -7.08 3.95
N GLU A 195 -11.01 -7.67 2.77
CA GLU A 195 -10.47 -6.99 1.60
C GLU A 195 -11.39 -5.85 1.13
N MET A 196 -10.78 -4.71 0.83
CA MET A 196 -11.47 -3.50 0.39
C MET A 196 -11.42 -3.35 -1.13
N ALA A 197 -12.35 -2.57 -1.67
CA ALA A 197 -12.39 -2.29 -3.10
C ALA A 197 -11.13 -1.54 -3.58
N GLU A 198 -10.77 -1.78 -4.84
CA GLU A 198 -9.68 -1.08 -5.50
C GLU A 198 -9.91 0.44 -5.47
N GLY A 199 -8.87 1.22 -5.20
CA GLY A 199 -8.95 2.68 -5.11
C GLY A 199 -9.47 3.23 -3.78
N THR A 200 -9.60 2.40 -2.74
CA THR A 200 -9.90 2.88 -1.37
C THR A 200 -8.85 3.90 -0.92
N THR A 201 -9.27 5.12 -0.60
CA THR A 201 -8.39 6.25 -0.23
C THR A 201 -8.34 6.52 1.27
N GLY A 202 -9.08 5.77 2.08
CA GLY A 202 -9.20 6.02 3.51
C GLY A 202 -9.92 4.91 4.25
N ILE A 203 -9.89 4.99 5.59
CA ILE A 203 -10.59 4.08 6.49
C ILE A 203 -11.47 4.87 7.45
N VAL A 204 -12.59 4.26 7.83
CA VAL A 204 -13.45 4.76 8.92
C VAL A 204 -13.04 4.06 10.21
N VAL A 205 -12.84 4.82 11.28
CA VAL A 205 -12.59 4.30 12.63
C VAL A 205 -13.76 4.72 13.50
N PRO A 206 -14.74 3.82 13.73
CA PRO A 206 -15.92 4.12 14.53
C PRO A 206 -15.54 4.51 15.94
N TYR A 207 -16.31 5.42 16.53
CA TYR A 207 -16.09 5.86 17.89
C TYR A 207 -16.30 4.72 18.90
N GLY A 208 -15.35 4.60 19.84
CA GLY A 208 -15.29 3.51 20.81
C GLY A 208 -14.62 2.23 20.30
N GLU A 209 -14.26 2.16 19.02
CA GLU A 209 -13.71 0.95 18.39
C GLU A 209 -12.26 1.11 17.95
N CYS A 210 -11.63 -0.04 17.65
CA CYS A 210 -10.35 -0.09 16.99
C CYS A 210 -10.47 -0.82 15.65
N VAL A 211 -9.73 -0.33 14.65
CA VAL A 211 -9.67 -0.87 13.30
C VAL A 211 -8.23 -1.20 12.96
N GLU A 212 -7.99 -2.39 12.44
CA GLU A 212 -6.71 -2.83 11.92
C GLU A 212 -6.69 -2.70 10.39
N LEU A 213 -5.70 -1.94 9.89
CA LEU A 213 -5.35 -1.81 8.49
C LEU A 213 -4.19 -2.74 8.18
N LYS A 214 -4.33 -3.57 7.15
CA LYS A 214 -3.23 -4.32 6.54
C LYS A 214 -3.07 -3.90 5.08
N VAL A 215 -1.88 -3.43 4.72
CA VAL A 215 -1.51 -2.99 3.37
C VAL A 215 -0.67 -4.08 2.73
N ILE A 216 -1.08 -4.56 1.55
CA ILE A 216 -0.42 -5.66 0.84
C ILE A 216 0.07 -5.18 -0.53
N LYS A 217 1.34 -5.47 -0.82
CA LYS A 217 1.90 -5.27 -2.15
C LYS A 217 2.88 -6.38 -2.50
N LYS A 218 2.71 -6.96 -3.68
CA LYS A 218 3.57 -8.00 -4.21
C LYS A 218 5.03 -7.54 -4.25
N GLY A 219 5.90 -8.34 -3.65
CA GLY A 219 7.34 -8.06 -3.53
C GLY A 219 7.73 -7.13 -2.37
N TYR A 220 6.78 -6.72 -1.53
CA TYR A 220 7.03 -5.95 -0.32
C TYR A 220 6.52 -6.69 0.91
N ALA A 221 7.06 -6.34 2.07
CA ALA A 221 6.54 -6.81 3.34
C ALA A 221 5.19 -6.12 3.62
N ASP A 222 4.23 -6.89 4.14
CA ASP A 222 2.94 -6.36 4.54
C ASP A 222 3.10 -5.37 5.72
N VAL A 223 2.38 -4.25 5.67
CA VAL A 223 2.33 -3.29 6.79
C VAL A 223 1.00 -3.43 7.51
N VAL A 224 1.04 -3.61 8.83
CA VAL A 224 -0.14 -3.72 9.70
C VAL A 224 -0.14 -2.57 10.70
N GLN A 225 -1.23 -1.81 10.74
CA GLN A 225 -1.42 -0.69 11.66
C GLN A 225 -2.80 -0.76 12.31
N LYS A 226 -2.85 -0.58 13.63
CA LYS A 226 -4.09 -0.46 14.39
C LYS A 226 -4.39 1.00 14.73
N PHE A 227 -5.63 1.42 14.52
CA PHE A 227 -6.15 2.73 14.90
C PHE A 227 -7.29 2.54 15.91
N CYS A 228 -7.33 3.34 16.97
CA CYS A 228 -8.40 3.29 17.96
C CYS A 228 -8.99 4.69 18.13
N ASN A 229 -10.32 4.80 18.14
CA ASN A 229 -11.00 6.09 18.33
C ASN A 229 -11.67 6.11 19.71
N GLN A 230 -10.97 6.65 20.71
CA GLN A 230 -11.42 6.68 22.11
C GLN A 230 -11.36 8.11 22.68
N ASP A 231 -12.12 8.37 23.74
CA ASP A 231 -12.21 9.68 24.40
C ASP A 231 -10.91 10.16 25.05
N SER A 232 -9.96 9.25 25.33
CA SER A 232 -8.84 9.49 26.23
C SER A 232 -7.74 10.39 25.66
N GLY A 233 -7.87 10.93 24.44
CA GLY A 233 -6.90 11.83 23.81
C GLY A 233 -5.55 11.19 23.44
N GLU A 234 -5.20 10.07 24.07
CA GLU A 234 -4.11 9.19 23.70
C GLU A 234 -4.54 8.36 22.48
N ASN A 235 -3.75 8.45 21.39
CA ASN A 235 -3.94 7.70 20.14
C ASN A 235 -5.12 8.12 19.24
N ILE A 236 -5.42 9.42 19.14
CA ILE A 236 -6.39 9.92 18.16
C ILE A 236 -5.94 9.52 16.74
N PRO A 237 -6.80 8.86 15.93
CA PRO A 237 -6.46 8.49 14.57
C PRO A 237 -6.06 9.73 13.76
N PRO A 238 -4.95 9.69 12.99
CA PRO A 238 -4.48 10.84 12.23
C PRO A 238 -5.44 11.16 11.09
N ILE A 239 -5.39 12.39 10.58
CA ILE A 239 -6.20 12.77 9.40
C ILE A 239 -5.65 12.09 8.14
N ILE A 240 -4.32 12.02 8.02
CA ILE A 240 -3.60 11.34 6.94
C ILE A 240 -2.62 10.37 7.58
N TYR A 241 -2.61 9.13 7.10
CA TYR A 241 -1.64 8.12 7.48
C TYR A 241 -0.80 7.73 6.26
N GLY A 242 0.49 8.02 6.34
CA GLY A 242 1.46 7.68 5.30
C GLY A 242 2.04 6.29 5.50
N VAL A 243 1.99 5.43 4.49
CA VAL A 243 2.64 4.12 4.47
C VAL A 243 3.70 4.11 3.39
N LYS A 244 4.95 3.87 3.80
CA LYS A 244 6.06 3.63 2.88
C LYS A 244 6.38 2.14 2.90
N LEU A 245 6.16 1.46 1.78
CA LEU A 245 6.55 0.06 1.63
C LEU A 245 8.01 0.03 1.21
N GLU A 246 8.89 -0.13 2.20
CA GLU A 246 10.34 -0.06 2.04
C GLU A 246 11.02 -1.42 2.14
N ASP A 247 10.44 -2.32 2.94
CA ASP A 247 10.95 -3.67 3.11
C ASP A 247 10.46 -4.57 1.97
N ARG A 248 11.38 -5.35 1.40
CA ARG A 248 11.14 -6.21 0.24
C ARG A 248 10.95 -7.65 0.68
N VAL A 249 10.23 -8.42 -0.13
CA VAL A 249 10.10 -9.87 0.05
C VAL A 249 10.41 -10.57 -1.26
N VAL A 250 11.28 -11.58 -1.21
CA VAL A 250 11.60 -12.46 -2.33
C VAL A 250 11.14 -13.86 -1.98
N ARG A 251 10.22 -14.40 -2.79
CA ARG A 251 9.82 -15.79 -2.70
C ARG A 251 10.81 -16.67 -3.45
N LEU A 252 11.56 -17.47 -2.72
CA LEU A 252 12.49 -18.45 -3.27
C LEU A 252 11.73 -19.74 -3.54
N GLU A 253 11.85 -20.30 -4.74
CA GLU A 253 11.31 -21.61 -5.11
C GLU A 253 12.38 -22.43 -5.81
N SER A 254 12.73 -23.59 -5.25
CA SER A 254 13.78 -24.45 -5.77
C SER A 254 13.23 -25.70 -6.45
N LEU A 255 13.92 -26.09 -7.52
CA LEU A 255 13.77 -27.36 -8.20
C LEU A 255 15.16 -28.04 -8.20
N PRO A 256 15.32 -29.19 -7.53
CA PRO A 256 14.29 -29.98 -6.86
C PRO A 256 13.82 -29.41 -5.51
N ALA A 257 12.56 -29.72 -5.13
CA ALA A 257 11.86 -29.11 -3.99
C ALA A 257 12.36 -29.55 -2.60
N ASP A 258 13.27 -30.51 -2.52
CA ASP A 258 13.96 -30.96 -1.31
C ASP A 258 15.35 -30.33 -1.16
N ALA A 259 15.74 -29.38 -2.03
CA ALA A 259 16.98 -28.63 -1.87
C ALA A 259 16.90 -27.70 -0.65
N SER A 260 17.97 -27.65 0.15
CA SER A 260 18.08 -26.79 1.33
C SER A 260 18.30 -25.35 0.90
N ILE A 261 17.50 -24.43 1.43
CA ILE A 261 17.66 -22.99 1.28
C ILE A 261 18.37 -22.46 2.54
N GLN A 262 19.52 -21.84 2.33
CA GLN A 262 20.35 -21.26 3.37
C GLN A 262 20.45 -19.74 3.17
N VAL A 263 20.38 -18.99 4.26
CA VAL A 263 20.50 -17.53 4.26
C VAL A 263 21.61 -17.16 5.24
N ASN A 264 22.66 -16.49 4.74
CA ASN A 264 23.87 -16.16 5.48
C ASN A 264 24.49 -17.37 6.20
N GLY A 265 24.43 -18.55 5.56
CA GLY A 265 24.99 -19.80 6.07
C GLY A 265 24.08 -20.60 7.03
N ASN A 266 22.90 -20.08 7.38
CA ASN A 266 21.94 -20.81 8.21
C ASN A 266 20.87 -21.47 7.31
N SER A 267 20.66 -22.78 7.47
CA SER A 267 19.56 -23.49 6.79
C SER A 267 18.21 -23.11 7.43
N LEU A 268 17.28 -22.61 6.62
CA LEU A 268 15.99 -22.11 7.09
C LEU A 268 14.80 -22.93 6.60
N ALA A 269 14.90 -23.50 5.39
CA ALA A 269 13.80 -24.22 4.76
C ALA A 269 14.31 -25.16 3.65
N PHE A 270 13.38 -25.94 3.10
CA PHE A 270 13.59 -26.75 1.91
C PHE A 270 12.55 -26.38 0.86
N GLY A 271 12.96 -26.31 -0.41
CA GLY A 271 12.02 -26.10 -1.53
C GLY A 271 11.53 -24.68 -1.70
N GLN A 272 10.94 -24.08 -0.67
CA GLN A 272 10.37 -22.74 -0.74
C GLN A 272 10.64 -21.93 0.52
N TYR A 273 10.84 -20.62 0.36
CA TYR A 273 11.06 -19.70 1.46
C TYR A 273 10.76 -18.25 1.07
N ASP A 274 10.00 -17.52 1.89
CA ASP A 274 9.78 -16.08 1.72
C ASP A 274 10.87 -15.31 2.49
N LEU A 275 11.85 -14.77 1.75
CA LEU A 275 12.95 -14.00 2.30
C LEU A 275 12.52 -12.54 2.52
N LEU A 276 12.38 -12.14 3.78
CA LEU A 276 12.23 -10.75 4.18
C LEU A 276 13.58 -10.01 4.04
N LEU A 277 13.57 -8.91 3.31
CA LEU A 277 14.72 -8.04 3.05
C LEU A 277 14.42 -6.62 3.54
N PRO A 278 14.73 -6.30 4.81
CA PRO A 278 14.57 -4.95 5.33
C PRO A 278 15.37 -3.92 4.52
N LYS A 279 14.89 -2.68 4.45
CA LYS A 279 15.61 -1.60 3.76
C LYS A 279 17.03 -1.42 4.31
N GLY A 280 17.99 -1.26 3.41
CA GLY A 280 19.40 -1.06 3.70
C GLY A 280 20.21 -2.34 3.96
N THR A 281 19.62 -3.52 3.80
CA THR A 281 20.26 -4.80 4.13
C THR A 281 20.60 -5.64 2.89
N CYS A 282 21.56 -6.56 3.04
CA CYS A 282 21.91 -7.55 2.04
C CYS A 282 21.94 -8.95 2.67
N PHE A 283 21.44 -9.94 1.95
CA PHE A 283 21.46 -11.34 2.37
C PHE A 283 22.03 -12.22 1.26
N LYS A 284 22.99 -13.08 1.64
CA LYS A 284 23.51 -14.14 0.77
C LYS A 284 22.59 -15.35 0.89
N VAL A 285 21.96 -15.72 -0.22
CA VAL A 285 21.15 -16.92 -0.36
C VAL A 285 21.98 -17.99 -1.04
N GLU A 286 21.93 -19.20 -0.49
CA GLU A 286 22.53 -20.38 -1.06
C GLU A 286 21.51 -21.52 -1.09
N VAL A 287 21.31 -22.14 -2.25
CA VAL A 287 20.42 -23.29 -2.41
C VAL A 287 21.27 -24.51 -2.74
N VAL A 288 21.26 -25.51 -1.86
CA VAL A 288 22.17 -26.65 -1.88
C VAL A 288 21.41 -27.96 -1.92
N LYS A 289 21.87 -28.89 -2.74
CA LYS A 289 21.48 -30.29 -2.68
C LYS A 289 22.64 -31.19 -3.12
N GLU A 290 22.80 -32.32 -2.45
CA GLU A 290 23.79 -33.33 -2.84
C GLU A 290 23.55 -33.83 -4.27
N GLY A 291 24.62 -33.95 -5.05
CA GLY A 291 24.55 -34.33 -6.47
C GLY A 291 24.14 -33.20 -7.41
N TYR A 292 24.02 -31.97 -6.92
CA TYR A 292 23.74 -30.77 -7.69
C TYR A 292 24.79 -29.69 -7.44
N ILE A 293 24.93 -28.78 -8.40
CA ILE A 293 25.72 -27.56 -8.22
C ILE A 293 24.90 -26.54 -7.42
N SER A 294 25.47 -26.02 -6.33
CA SER A 294 24.83 -25.02 -5.48
C SER A 294 24.54 -23.72 -6.25
N PHE A 295 23.37 -23.14 -6.02
CA PHE A 295 23.06 -21.79 -6.45
C PHE A 295 23.44 -20.81 -5.33
N VAL A 296 24.15 -19.73 -5.67
CA VAL A 296 24.52 -18.67 -4.72
C VAL A 296 24.18 -17.31 -5.32
N ARG A 297 23.42 -16.50 -4.58
CA ARG A 297 23.09 -15.13 -4.97
C ARG A 297 22.97 -14.23 -3.75
N THR A 298 23.42 -12.99 -3.87
CA THR A 298 23.20 -11.95 -2.85
C THR A 298 22.04 -11.07 -3.30
N TYR A 299 21.09 -10.82 -2.41
CA TYR A 299 20.01 -9.85 -2.62
C TYR A 299 20.25 -8.65 -1.70
N CYS A 300 20.23 -7.45 -2.26
CA CYS A 300 20.42 -6.20 -1.53
C CYS A 300 19.23 -5.27 -1.73
N ASN A 301 18.61 -4.83 -0.64
CA ASN A 301 17.55 -3.82 -0.67
C ASN A 301 18.13 -2.44 -0.34
N GLN A 302 18.71 -1.76 -1.33
CA GLN A 302 19.35 -0.44 -1.15
C GLN A 302 18.74 0.60 -2.08
N ASP A 303 18.67 1.86 -1.65
CA ASP A 303 18.15 2.96 -2.48
C ASP A 303 18.96 3.16 -3.78
N THR A 304 20.23 2.73 -3.77
CA THR A 304 21.17 2.86 -4.89
C THR A 304 21.37 1.58 -5.69
N SER A 305 20.76 0.44 -5.29
CA SER A 305 20.95 -0.81 -6.03
C SER A 305 20.13 -0.76 -7.32
N SER A 306 20.81 -0.78 -8.46
CA SER A 306 20.19 -0.96 -9.78
C SER A 306 19.68 -2.38 -10.03
N GLU A 307 19.80 -3.28 -9.06
CA GLU A 307 19.31 -4.64 -9.17
C GLU A 307 17.81 -4.69 -8.91
N ASP A 308 17.05 -5.05 -9.95
CA ASP A 308 15.65 -5.44 -9.80
C ASP A 308 15.56 -6.68 -8.91
N ILE A 309 15.15 -6.49 -7.66
CA ILE A 309 14.88 -7.57 -6.72
C ILE A 309 13.64 -8.31 -7.22
N PRO A 310 13.75 -9.59 -7.63
CA PRO A 310 12.62 -10.33 -8.17
C PRO A 310 11.60 -10.60 -7.06
N VAL A 311 10.31 -10.61 -7.40
CA VAL A 311 9.28 -11.05 -6.45
C VAL A 311 9.40 -12.56 -6.18
N VAL A 312 9.69 -13.33 -7.23
CA VAL A 312 9.86 -14.78 -7.16
C VAL A 312 11.16 -15.14 -7.85
N GLU A 313 12.04 -15.85 -7.14
CA GLU A 313 13.24 -16.46 -7.71
C GLU A 313 12.98 -17.96 -7.92
N ASN A 314 13.04 -18.39 -9.18
CA ASN A 314 12.92 -19.79 -9.53
C ASN A 314 14.32 -20.39 -9.69
N VAL A 315 14.77 -21.13 -8.67
CA VAL A 315 16.10 -21.74 -8.63
C VAL A 315 16.04 -23.17 -9.14
N LYS A 316 16.43 -23.38 -10.41
CA LYS A 316 16.60 -24.72 -10.95
C LYS A 316 18.06 -25.15 -10.80
N LEU A 317 18.33 -26.08 -9.89
CA LEU A 317 19.67 -26.63 -9.69
C LEU A 317 20.05 -27.53 -10.88
N MET A 318 21.32 -27.46 -11.27
CA MET A 318 21.90 -28.30 -12.31
C MET A 318 22.57 -29.52 -11.67
N ASP A 319 22.39 -30.70 -12.26
CA ASP A 319 23.06 -31.92 -11.80
C ASP A 319 24.59 -31.73 -11.82
N ASP A 320 25.26 -32.19 -10.77
CA ASP A 320 26.72 -32.31 -10.75
C ASP A 320 27.11 -33.59 -11.50
N GLU A 321 27.66 -33.41 -12.71
CA GLU A 321 28.02 -34.54 -13.58
C GLU A 321 29.15 -35.38 -12.98
N ALA A 322 30.11 -34.73 -12.31
CA ALA A 322 31.22 -35.38 -11.64
C ALA A 322 30.72 -36.26 -10.49
N TYR A 323 29.76 -35.75 -9.70
CA TYR A 323 29.13 -36.51 -8.63
C TYR A 323 28.43 -37.77 -9.18
N ARG A 324 27.70 -37.65 -10.30
CA ARG A 324 26.93 -38.75 -10.91
C ARG A 324 27.82 -39.90 -11.40
N VAL A 325 28.98 -39.59 -11.97
CA VAL A 325 29.91 -40.61 -12.50
C VAL A 325 30.96 -41.08 -11.50
N SER A 326 30.93 -40.56 -10.29
CA SER A 326 31.86 -40.92 -9.22
C SER A 326 31.19 -41.79 -8.15
N ILE A 327 32.02 -42.33 -7.28
CA ILE A 327 31.64 -43.03 -6.07
C ILE A 327 32.46 -42.49 -4.90
N TYR A 328 31.81 -42.42 -3.74
CA TYR A 328 32.50 -42.19 -2.49
C TYR A 328 33.26 -43.45 -2.08
N SER A 329 34.49 -43.29 -1.59
CA SER A 329 35.27 -44.40 -1.04
C SER A 329 36.31 -43.90 -0.05
N ASP A 330 36.26 -44.41 1.17
CA ASP A 330 37.23 -44.18 2.25
C ASP A 330 38.65 -44.69 1.91
N LYS A 331 38.78 -45.57 0.92
CA LYS A 331 40.07 -46.06 0.42
C LYS A 331 40.82 -45.04 -0.46
N ILE A 332 40.16 -43.99 -0.95
CA ILE A 332 40.77 -43.01 -1.88
C ILE A 332 41.64 -42.02 -1.11
N ASN A 333 42.70 -41.54 -1.75
CA ASN A 333 43.76 -40.72 -1.14
C ASN A 333 44.56 -41.46 -0.03
N HIS A 334 44.33 -42.76 0.15
CA HIS A 334 45.03 -43.63 1.09
C HIS A 334 45.76 -44.78 0.38
N ARG A 335 46.71 -45.39 1.09
CA ARG A 335 47.50 -46.53 0.61
C ARG A 335 46.76 -47.83 0.89
N ILE A 336 46.42 -48.56 -0.17
CA ILE A 336 45.67 -49.81 -0.13
C ILE A 336 46.65 -50.97 -0.35
N PRO A 337 46.78 -51.92 0.59
CA PRO A 337 47.66 -53.08 0.40
C PRO A 337 47.02 -54.11 -0.55
N ILE A 338 47.76 -54.50 -1.58
CA ILE A 338 47.42 -55.57 -2.53
C ILE A 338 48.40 -56.72 -2.31
N LYS A 339 47.90 -57.80 -1.71
CA LYS A 339 48.68 -59.01 -1.45
C LYS A 339 48.73 -59.88 -2.70
N VAL A 340 49.90 -60.09 -3.27
CA VAL A 340 50.01 -60.91 -4.48
C VAL A 340 49.99 -62.40 -4.12
N ARG A 341 49.17 -63.18 -4.82
CA ARG A 341 49.11 -64.63 -4.63
C ARG A 341 50.43 -65.30 -4.97
N LYS A 342 50.79 -66.34 -4.20
CA LYS A 342 52.08 -67.03 -4.29
C LYS A 342 52.35 -67.70 -5.65
N SER A 343 51.32 -67.91 -6.48
CA SER A 343 51.47 -68.49 -7.82
C SER A 343 51.99 -67.51 -8.86
N LEU A 344 52.02 -66.20 -8.58
CA LEU A 344 52.55 -65.18 -9.49
C LEU A 344 53.96 -64.80 -9.08
N SER A 345 54.88 -64.78 -10.05
CA SER A 345 56.20 -64.17 -9.86
C SER A 345 56.11 -62.65 -9.82
N ASN A 346 57.15 -62.00 -9.27
CA ASN A 346 57.24 -60.54 -9.20
C ASN A 346 57.10 -59.87 -10.58
N SER A 347 57.72 -60.45 -11.61
CA SER A 347 57.63 -59.93 -12.98
C SER A 347 56.23 -60.07 -13.57
N GLU A 348 55.52 -61.17 -13.30
CA GLU A 348 54.16 -61.38 -13.78
C GLU A 348 53.17 -60.45 -13.09
N ALA A 349 53.26 -60.31 -11.76
CA ALA A 349 52.42 -59.40 -10.99
C ALA A 349 52.61 -57.95 -11.46
N TRP A 350 53.86 -57.53 -11.69
CA TRP A 350 54.16 -56.20 -12.22
C TRP A 350 53.59 -55.96 -13.63
N LYS A 351 53.70 -56.96 -14.53
CA LYS A 351 53.11 -56.87 -15.87
C LYS A 351 51.59 -56.76 -15.82
N ILE A 352 50.94 -57.49 -14.90
CA ILE A 352 49.49 -57.39 -14.67
C ILE A 352 49.13 -55.99 -14.18
N LEU A 353 49.84 -55.44 -13.19
CA LEU A 353 49.62 -54.08 -12.68
C LEU A 353 49.71 -53.03 -13.79
N ILE A 354 50.81 -53.03 -14.55
CA ILE A 354 50.99 -52.11 -15.67
C ILE A 354 49.84 -52.27 -16.66
N SER A 355 49.53 -53.51 -17.05
CA SER A 355 48.44 -53.79 -18.00
C SER A 355 47.09 -53.27 -17.54
N ILE A 356 46.80 -53.25 -16.24
CA ILE A 356 45.55 -52.69 -15.69
C ILE A 356 45.60 -51.16 -15.74
N ILE A 357 46.67 -50.55 -15.22
CA ILE A 357 46.83 -49.10 -15.16
C ILE A 357 46.76 -48.47 -16.56
N THR A 358 47.43 -49.08 -17.53
CA THR A 358 47.50 -48.57 -18.90
C THR A 358 46.19 -48.69 -19.68
N LYS A 359 45.13 -49.26 -19.09
CA LYS A 359 43.78 -49.19 -19.68
C LYS A 359 43.24 -47.76 -19.67
N GLU A 360 43.56 -47.01 -18.61
CA GLU A 360 42.99 -45.68 -18.36
C GLU A 360 44.05 -44.57 -18.29
N TYR A 361 45.30 -44.92 -17.98
CA TYR A 361 46.44 -44.00 -17.92
C TYR A 361 47.43 -44.31 -19.04
N ASP A 362 47.43 -43.45 -20.05
CA ASP A 362 48.30 -43.46 -21.22
C ASP A 362 49.76 -43.11 -20.89
N VAL A 363 49.99 -42.25 -19.90
CA VAL A 363 51.34 -41.80 -19.52
C VAL A 363 51.71 -42.25 -18.11
N LEU A 364 52.85 -42.94 -18.01
CA LEU A 364 53.48 -43.30 -16.75
C LEU A 364 54.64 -42.32 -16.49
N GLU A 365 54.51 -41.48 -15.47
CA GLU A 365 55.47 -40.41 -15.15
C GLU A 365 56.77 -40.97 -14.55
N THR A 366 56.65 -41.98 -13.69
CA THR A 366 57.80 -42.66 -13.09
C THR A 366 57.55 -44.15 -13.07
N ILE A 367 58.54 -44.94 -13.46
CA ILE A 367 58.49 -46.40 -13.44
C ILE A 367 59.85 -46.97 -13.02
N ASP A 368 59.87 -47.70 -11.91
CA ASP A 368 61.03 -48.45 -11.43
C ASP A 368 60.58 -49.84 -10.99
N PHE A 369 60.86 -50.83 -11.83
CA PHE A 369 60.55 -52.22 -11.57
C PHE A 369 61.29 -52.77 -10.35
N ASN A 370 62.55 -52.38 -10.14
CA ASN A 370 63.39 -52.93 -9.07
C ASN A 370 62.94 -52.41 -7.71
N ALA A 371 62.55 -51.13 -7.63
CA ALA A 371 61.98 -50.54 -6.43
C ALA A 371 60.49 -50.92 -6.22
N GLY A 372 59.83 -51.48 -7.25
CA GLY A 372 58.38 -51.69 -7.25
C GLY A 372 57.61 -50.38 -7.13
N TYR A 373 58.10 -49.33 -7.79
CA TYR A 373 57.59 -47.98 -7.71
C TYR A 373 57.03 -47.51 -9.06
N LEU A 374 55.80 -47.00 -9.07
CA LEU A 374 55.19 -46.44 -10.27
C LEU A 374 54.31 -45.24 -9.91
N ILE A 375 54.39 -44.18 -10.70
CA ILE A 375 53.46 -43.05 -10.65
C ILE A 375 52.93 -42.80 -12.06
N THR A 376 51.61 -42.68 -12.20
CA THR A 376 50.99 -42.22 -13.44
C THR A 376 51.04 -40.71 -13.54
N ALA A 377 51.04 -40.17 -14.77
CA ALA A 377 50.72 -38.76 -14.94
C ALA A 377 49.31 -38.45 -14.42
N TRP A 378 49.04 -37.17 -14.14
CA TRP A 378 47.69 -36.70 -13.83
C TRP A 378 46.77 -36.85 -15.04
N ARG A 379 45.59 -37.41 -14.80
CA ARG A 379 44.49 -37.48 -15.75
C ARG A 379 43.43 -36.47 -15.35
N TYR A 380 42.98 -35.64 -16.29
CA TYR A 380 42.02 -34.56 -16.06
C TYR A 380 40.71 -34.87 -16.77
N ASP A 381 39.59 -34.77 -16.06
CA ASP A 381 38.24 -34.89 -16.58
C ASP A 381 37.47 -33.60 -16.25
N ALA A 382 37.00 -32.90 -17.29
CA ALA A 382 36.19 -31.70 -17.16
C ALA A 382 34.70 -32.06 -17.18
N PHE A 383 33.92 -31.40 -16.31
CA PHE A 383 32.49 -31.63 -16.12
C PHE A 383 31.70 -30.33 -16.22
N ASN A 384 30.40 -30.44 -16.49
CA ASN A 384 29.46 -29.33 -16.54
C ASN A 384 29.96 -28.18 -17.45
N ASN A 385 30.42 -28.52 -18.66
CA ASN A 385 31.01 -27.61 -19.65
C ASN A 385 32.22 -26.80 -19.13
N GLY A 386 33.11 -27.43 -18.36
CA GLY A 386 34.27 -26.77 -17.77
C GLY A 386 33.94 -25.99 -16.49
N GLY A 387 32.82 -26.30 -15.85
CA GLY A 387 32.47 -25.73 -14.54
C GLY A 387 33.19 -26.41 -13.37
N LYS A 388 33.72 -27.62 -13.58
CA LYS A 388 34.48 -28.37 -12.59
C LYS A 388 35.50 -29.28 -13.28
N THR A 389 36.69 -29.38 -12.70
CA THR A 389 37.74 -30.29 -13.17
C THR A 389 38.13 -31.26 -12.07
N ILE A 390 38.04 -32.55 -12.37
CA ILE A 390 38.56 -33.62 -11.51
C ILE A 390 39.88 -34.07 -12.08
N ARG A 391 40.89 -34.25 -11.22
CA ARG A 391 42.14 -34.91 -11.61
C ARG A 391 42.42 -36.13 -10.76
N SER A 392 43.00 -37.15 -11.38
CA SER A 392 43.38 -38.38 -10.70
C SER A 392 44.76 -38.90 -11.12
N ARG A 393 45.42 -39.62 -10.22
CA ARG A 393 46.64 -40.40 -10.52
C ARG A 393 46.76 -41.61 -9.61
N ILE A 394 47.56 -42.58 -10.03
CA ILE A 394 47.85 -43.80 -9.27
C ILE A 394 49.31 -43.79 -8.84
N ILE A 395 49.56 -44.12 -7.58
CA ILE A 395 50.89 -44.32 -7.00
C ILE A 395 50.99 -45.76 -6.49
N ILE A 396 51.95 -46.51 -7.02
CA ILE A 396 52.29 -47.86 -6.56
C ILE A 396 53.63 -47.82 -5.85
N THR A 397 53.68 -48.46 -4.69
CA THR A 397 54.91 -48.72 -3.95
C THR A 397 54.99 -50.17 -3.54
N ASN A 398 56.17 -50.76 -3.55
CA ASN A 398 56.39 -52.03 -2.89
C ASN A 398 56.08 -51.90 -1.37
N SER A 399 55.37 -52.88 -0.84
CA SER A 399 54.97 -52.98 0.58
C SER A 399 55.39 -54.32 1.21
N GLY A 400 56.07 -55.18 0.44
CA GLY A 400 56.59 -56.46 0.89
C GLY A 400 58.05 -56.41 1.36
N SER A 401 58.49 -57.52 1.95
CA SER A 401 59.91 -57.80 2.17
C SER A 401 60.62 -58.04 0.83
N LEU A 402 61.96 -58.03 0.76
CA LEU A 402 62.76 -58.19 -0.48
C LEU A 402 62.36 -59.38 -1.39
N ASN A 403 61.66 -60.39 -0.86
CA ASN A 403 61.22 -61.59 -1.58
C ASN A 403 59.68 -61.74 -1.70
N GLU A 404 58.90 -60.74 -1.29
CA GLU A 404 57.44 -60.74 -1.38
C GLU A 404 56.94 -59.64 -2.33
N SER A 405 56.17 -60.01 -3.34
CA SER A 405 55.60 -59.09 -4.32
C SER A 405 54.35 -58.38 -3.83
N ASN A 406 54.32 -57.91 -2.58
CA ASN A 406 53.16 -57.18 -2.06
C ASN A 406 53.25 -55.70 -2.47
N TYR A 407 52.19 -55.16 -3.07
CA TYR A 407 52.16 -53.76 -3.49
C TYR A 407 51.20 -52.95 -2.63
N SER A 408 51.46 -51.65 -2.52
CA SER A 408 50.50 -50.70 -2.01
C SER A 408 50.13 -49.73 -3.12
N VAL A 409 48.83 -49.62 -3.40
CA VAL A 409 48.26 -48.77 -4.42
C VAL A 409 47.56 -47.60 -3.75
N LYS A 410 47.85 -46.37 -4.18
CA LYS A 410 47.16 -45.16 -3.75
C LYS A 410 46.55 -44.49 -4.98
N PHE A 411 45.23 -44.42 -5.01
CA PHE A 411 44.51 -43.56 -5.94
C PHE A 411 44.42 -42.17 -5.33
N VAL A 412 44.96 -41.18 -6.04
CA VAL A 412 44.84 -39.77 -5.66
C VAL A 412 43.73 -39.16 -6.50
N SER A 413 42.75 -38.53 -5.88
CA SER A 413 41.64 -37.85 -6.54
C SER A 413 41.50 -36.46 -5.97
N GLN A 414 41.42 -35.46 -6.85
CA GLN A 414 41.32 -34.05 -6.48
C GLN A 414 40.32 -33.33 -7.36
N THR A 415 39.69 -32.29 -6.82
CA THR A 415 38.69 -31.46 -7.50
C THR A 415 39.13 -29.99 -7.48
N ALA A 416 38.77 -29.27 -8.54
CA ALA A 416 38.85 -27.82 -8.62
C ALA A 416 37.58 -27.28 -9.31
N ASP A 417 37.16 -26.07 -8.93
CA ASP A 417 36.08 -25.36 -9.61
C ASP A 417 36.61 -24.68 -10.87
N GLY A 418 35.85 -24.76 -11.96
CA GLY A 418 36.22 -24.26 -13.28
C GLY A 418 37.10 -25.21 -14.11
N ASP A 419 37.45 -24.77 -15.32
CA ASP A 419 38.31 -25.49 -16.26
C ASP A 419 39.78 -25.19 -15.94
N VAL A 420 40.30 -25.90 -14.94
CA VAL A 420 41.65 -25.67 -14.41
C VAL A 420 42.70 -26.51 -15.15
N SER A 421 43.79 -25.86 -15.55
CA SER A 421 44.89 -26.50 -16.28
C SER A 421 45.92 -27.17 -15.36
N HIS A 422 46.83 -27.96 -15.94
CA HIS A 422 47.91 -28.63 -15.22
C HIS A 422 48.92 -27.67 -14.54
N LEU A 423 48.94 -26.39 -14.92
CA LEU A 423 49.85 -25.38 -14.35
C LEU A 423 49.30 -24.77 -13.04
N GLU A 424 48.03 -24.99 -12.75
CA GLU A 424 47.28 -24.30 -11.69
C GLU A 424 47.05 -25.22 -10.48
N GLU A 425 48.11 -25.90 -10.04
CA GLU A 425 48.04 -26.94 -9.01
C GLU A 425 47.41 -26.48 -7.68
N ALA A 426 47.55 -25.19 -7.35
CA ALA A 426 47.05 -24.60 -6.11
C ALA A 426 45.51 -24.58 -5.99
N HIS A 427 44.80 -24.75 -7.10
CA HIS A 427 43.33 -24.77 -7.12
C HIS A 427 42.75 -26.14 -6.77
N PHE A 428 43.56 -27.19 -6.81
CA PHE A 428 43.09 -28.55 -6.56
C PHE A 428 43.12 -28.89 -5.07
N THR A 429 42.01 -29.47 -4.61
CA THR A 429 41.86 -29.98 -3.24
C THR A 429 41.50 -31.46 -3.27
N ASP A 430 41.90 -32.20 -2.23
CA ASP A 430 41.60 -33.63 -2.14
C ASP A 430 40.09 -33.89 -2.17
N TRP A 431 39.69 -34.82 -3.03
CA TRP A 431 38.30 -35.23 -3.21
C TRP A 431 38.13 -36.66 -2.70
N ASP A 432 37.16 -36.85 -1.83
CA ASP A 432 36.80 -38.13 -1.18
C ASP A 432 36.04 -39.09 -2.12
N ARG A 433 35.90 -38.70 -3.39
CA ARG A 433 35.29 -39.49 -4.44
C ARG A 433 36.26 -39.74 -5.57
N ILE A 434 35.99 -40.78 -6.33
CA ILE A 434 36.75 -41.13 -7.53
C ILE A 434 35.77 -41.48 -8.65
N ILE A 435 36.13 -41.17 -9.90
CA ILE A 435 35.34 -41.56 -11.07
C ILE A 435 35.32 -43.08 -11.17
N ARG A 436 34.14 -43.67 -11.43
CA ARG A 436 33.93 -45.14 -11.40
C ARG A 436 34.94 -45.92 -12.24
N LYS A 437 35.22 -45.47 -13.46
CA LYS A 437 36.19 -46.10 -14.37
C LYS A 437 37.57 -46.28 -13.74
N TYR A 438 37.99 -45.36 -12.87
CA TYR A 438 39.26 -45.46 -12.15
C TYR A 438 39.18 -46.36 -10.92
N TYR A 439 38.03 -46.42 -10.26
CA TYR A 439 37.82 -47.35 -9.15
C TYR A 439 37.80 -48.81 -9.62
N GLU A 440 37.22 -49.08 -10.79
CA GLU A 440 37.19 -50.41 -11.42
C GLU A 440 38.60 -50.98 -11.62
N LEU A 441 39.63 -50.12 -11.76
CA LEU A 441 41.03 -50.57 -11.81
C LEU A 441 41.49 -51.20 -10.49
N LEU A 442 41.02 -50.71 -9.34
CA LEU A 442 41.33 -51.31 -8.05
C LEU A 442 40.72 -52.70 -7.94
N GLU A 443 39.47 -52.86 -8.35
CA GLU A 443 38.77 -54.16 -8.36
C GLU A 443 39.50 -55.15 -9.30
N ASP A 444 39.89 -54.69 -10.48
CA ASP A 444 40.70 -55.47 -11.43
C ASP A 444 42.04 -55.91 -10.83
N MET A 445 42.70 -55.02 -10.08
CA MET A 445 43.95 -55.34 -9.38
C MET A 445 43.72 -56.39 -8.30
N GLU A 446 42.70 -56.21 -7.46
CA GLU A 446 42.35 -57.19 -6.41
C GLU A 446 42.02 -58.56 -7.03
N ILE A 447 41.18 -58.62 -8.06
CA ILE A 447 40.76 -59.88 -8.72
C ILE A 447 41.92 -60.60 -9.41
N ARG A 448 42.82 -59.87 -10.06
CA ARG A 448 43.87 -60.48 -10.90
C ARG A 448 45.14 -60.81 -10.13
N LEU A 449 45.41 -60.12 -9.02
CA LEU A 449 46.65 -60.26 -8.25
C LEU A 449 46.47 -61.04 -6.94
N GLN A 450 45.31 -60.94 -6.29
CA GLN A 450 44.98 -61.79 -5.15
C GLN A 450 44.52 -63.17 -5.64
#